data_AF-W2SKR5-F1
#
_entry.id   AF-W2SKR5-F1
#
_cell.length_a   1.000
_cell.length_b   1.000
_cell.length_c   1.000
_cell.angle_alpha   90.00
_cell.angle_beta   90.00
_cell.angle_gamma   90.00
#
_symmetry.space_group_name_H-M   'P 1'
#
loop_
_entity.id
_entity.type
_entity.pdbx_description
1 polymer ?
#
loop_
_entity_poly.entity_id
_entity_poly.type
_entity_poly.pdbx_seq_one_letter_code
_entity_poly.pdbx_strand_id
1 'polypeptide(L)'
;MLGSCASPQLAAIVVLLRLTPMDLAEARDAITLWTFDDISKTLHERASQIEGDNLHNLFIAERFLPAVEFIDATNALTVVQKGHIGELSIAGRQLELDQIMAGIILSLPEEVQVKSSNFMELMKTLVCLHSTLQEPPYY
;
A
#
# COMPACT_ATOMS: atom_id res chain seq x y z
N MET A 1 -2.85 -10.88 15.62
CA MET A 1 -1.48 -10.68 15.12
C MET A 1 -1.32 -9.36 14.36
N LEU A 2 -2.02 -8.28 14.72
CA LEU A 2 -1.79 -6.95 14.10
C LEU A 2 -0.54 -6.25 14.67
N GLY A 3 -0.19 -6.53 15.92
CA GLY A 3 0.88 -5.84 16.65
C GLY A 3 2.31 -6.13 16.19
N SER A 4 2.55 -7.12 15.32
CA SER A 4 3.89 -7.41 14.76
C SER A 4 4.15 -6.74 13.41
N CYS A 5 3.10 -6.41 12.65
CA CYS A 5 3.18 -5.88 11.29
C CYS A 5 2.79 -4.41 11.17
N ALA A 6 2.07 -3.87 12.15
CA ALA A 6 1.44 -2.56 12.05
C ALA A 6 1.65 -1.74 13.32
N SER A 7 1.88 -0.44 13.14
CA SER A 7 1.66 0.52 14.22
C SER A 7 0.19 0.48 14.65
N PRO A 8 -0.16 0.91 15.88
CA PRO A 8 -1.55 0.96 16.33
C PRO A 8 -2.45 1.77 15.39
N GLN A 9 -1.91 2.81 14.75
CA GLN A 9 -2.60 3.64 13.79
C GLN A 9 -2.93 2.87 12.50
N LEU A 10 -1.96 2.14 11.92
CA LEU A 10 -2.20 1.33 10.72
C LEU A 10 -3.13 0.15 10.99
N ALA A 11 -3.03 -0.48 12.17
CA ALA A 11 -3.97 -1.51 12.57
C ALA A 11 -5.42 -0.98 12.61
N ALA A 12 -5.61 0.25 13.11
CA ALA A 12 -6.92 0.90 13.10
C ALA A 12 -7.42 1.17 11.68
N ILE A 13 -6.55 1.57 10.75
CA ILE A 13 -6.91 1.74 9.32
C ILE A 13 -7.37 0.44 8.67
N VAL A 14 -6.62 -0.65 8.87
CA VAL A 14 -6.96 -1.97 8.32
C VAL A 14 -8.35 -2.42 8.80
N VAL A 15 -8.65 -2.23 10.09
CA VAL A 15 -9.95 -2.54 10.68
C VAL A 15 -11.04 -1.60 10.15
N LEU A 16 -10.75 -0.30 10.05
CA LEU A 16 -11.70 0.71 9.61
C LEU A 16 -12.13 0.50 8.16
N LEU A 17 -11.17 0.18 7.29
CA LEU A 17 -11.42 -0.14 5.88
C LEU A 17 -12.01 -1.54 5.69
N ARG A 18 -12.16 -2.33 6.76
CA ARG A 18 -12.70 -3.71 6.73
C ARG A 18 -11.98 -4.58 5.68
N LEU A 19 -10.65 -4.47 5.63
CA LEU A 19 -9.84 -5.19 4.62
C LEU A 19 -9.88 -6.70 4.87
N THR A 20 -10.11 -7.42 3.79
CA THR A 20 -10.28 -8.87 3.70
C THR A 20 -8.99 -9.54 3.23
N PRO A 21 -8.81 -10.86 3.43
CA PRO A 21 -7.64 -11.58 2.92
C PRO A 21 -7.40 -11.41 1.42
N MET A 22 -8.45 -11.18 0.62
CA MET A 22 -8.33 -10.88 -0.81
C MET A 22 -7.68 -9.50 -1.04
N ASP A 23 -8.10 -8.47 -0.31
CA ASP A 23 -7.52 -7.13 -0.41
C ASP A 23 -6.03 -7.14 0.01
N LEU A 24 -5.67 -8.01 0.97
CA LEU A 24 -4.27 -8.22 1.37
C LEU A 24 -3.43 -8.89 0.26
N ALA A 25 -3.99 -9.86 -0.46
CA ALA A 25 -3.32 -10.50 -1.59
C ALA A 25 -3.13 -9.51 -2.75
N GLU A 26 -4.15 -8.70 -3.05
CA GLU A 26 -4.07 -7.64 -4.04
C GLU A 26 -3.00 -6.60 -3.69
N ALA A 27 -2.88 -6.23 -2.41
CA ALA A 27 -1.82 -5.33 -1.97
C ALA A 27 -0.41 -5.92 -2.14
N ARG A 28 -0.24 -7.23 -1.91
CA ARG A 28 1.02 -7.94 -2.17
C ARG A 28 1.36 -7.95 -3.65
N ASP A 29 0.39 -8.25 -4.50
CA ASP A 29 0.59 -8.28 -5.95
C ASP A 29 0.93 -6.88 -6.45
N ALA A 30 0.25 -5.84 -5.97
CA ALA A 30 0.55 -4.44 -6.28
C ALA A 30 1.98 -4.03 -5.91
N ILE A 31 2.47 -4.42 -4.73
CA ILE A 31 3.86 -4.16 -4.29
C ILE A 31 4.87 -4.94 -5.14
N THR A 32 4.54 -6.17 -5.50
CA THR A 32 5.46 -7.06 -6.24
C THR A 32 5.58 -6.63 -7.70
N LEU A 33 4.44 -6.29 -8.32
CA LEU A 33 4.32 -5.96 -9.74
C LEU A 33 4.39 -4.45 -10.02
N TRP A 34 4.36 -3.62 -8.97
CA TRP A 34 4.36 -2.16 -9.06
C TRP A 34 3.17 -1.62 -9.87
N THR A 35 1.99 -2.18 -9.58
CA THR A 35 0.71 -1.83 -10.20
C THR A 35 -0.27 -1.44 -9.10
N PHE A 36 -0.48 -0.15 -8.90
CA PHE A 36 -1.24 0.37 -7.74
C PHE A 36 -2.68 0.79 -8.08
N ASP A 37 -3.08 0.77 -9.36
CA ASP A 37 -4.42 1.21 -9.80
C ASP A 37 -5.55 0.39 -9.18
N ASP A 38 -5.43 -0.94 -9.24
CA ASP A 38 -6.48 -1.85 -8.78
C ASP A 38 -6.67 -1.72 -7.26
N ILE A 39 -5.58 -1.83 -6.50
CA ILE A 39 -5.63 -1.69 -5.04
C ILE A 39 -6.08 -0.28 -4.62
N SER A 40 -5.71 0.76 -5.37
CA SER A 40 -6.20 2.12 -5.15
C SER A 40 -7.72 2.17 -5.23
N LYS A 41 -8.30 1.61 -6.31
CA LYS A 41 -9.74 1.52 -6.49
C LYS A 41 -10.39 0.73 -5.34
N THR A 42 -9.84 -0.42 -4.99
CA THR A 42 -10.32 -1.24 -3.87
C THR A 42 -10.34 -0.44 -2.56
N LEU A 43 -9.25 0.25 -2.21
CA LEU A 43 -9.18 1.05 -0.98
C LEU A 43 -10.16 2.23 -0.99
N HIS A 44 -10.36 2.90 -2.13
CA HIS A 44 -11.37 3.95 -2.27
C HIS A 44 -12.80 3.42 -2.12
N GLU A 45 -13.10 2.25 -2.69
CA GLU A 45 -14.39 1.58 -2.51
C GLU A 45 -14.63 1.22 -1.05
N ARG A 46 -13.63 0.66 -0.36
CA ARG A 46 -13.68 0.37 1.08
C ARG A 46 -13.90 1.63 1.92
N ALA A 47 -13.20 2.72 1.59
CA ALA A 47 -13.36 4.00 2.28
C ALA A 47 -14.77 4.59 2.12
N SER A 48 -15.39 4.45 0.93
CA SER A 48 -16.77 4.91 0.70
C SER A 48 -17.83 4.17 1.52
N GLN A 49 -17.49 2.99 2.06
CA GLN A 49 -18.36 2.18 2.91
C GLN A 49 -18.23 2.52 4.40
N ILE A 50 -17.34 3.45 4.78
CA ILE A 50 -17.27 3.99 6.13
C ILE A 50 -18.57 4.77 6.35
N GLU A 51 -19.53 4.18 7.07
CA GLU A 51 -20.86 4.72 7.31
C GLU A 51 -20.83 6.18 7.78
N GLY A 52 -21.72 7.00 7.19
CA GLY A 52 -21.65 8.46 7.12
C GLY A 52 -21.77 9.27 8.40
N ASP A 53 -21.66 8.68 9.59
CA ASP A 53 -21.83 9.37 10.88
C ASP A 53 -20.50 9.70 11.59
N ASN A 54 -19.35 9.28 11.05
CA ASN A 54 -18.05 9.57 11.66
C ASN A 54 -17.05 10.17 10.65
N LEU A 55 -17.19 11.47 10.41
CA LEU A 55 -16.27 12.29 9.59
C LEU A 55 -14.80 12.14 10.03
N HIS A 56 -14.56 11.90 11.32
CA HIS A 56 -13.22 11.68 11.83
C HIS A 56 -12.62 10.38 11.28
N ASN A 57 -13.39 9.30 11.22
CA ASN A 57 -12.94 8.04 10.62
C ASN A 57 -12.62 8.20 9.14
N LEU A 58 -13.49 8.85 8.37
CA LEU A 58 -13.24 9.11 6.95
C LEU A 58 -11.95 9.91 6.75
N PHE A 59 -11.75 10.97 7.54
CA PHE A 59 -10.54 11.79 7.50
C PHE A 59 -9.26 10.99 7.82
N ILE A 60 -9.32 10.06 8.79
CA ILE A 60 -8.18 9.20 9.10
C ILE A 60 -7.91 8.25 7.92
N ALA A 61 -8.94 7.62 7.34
CA ALA A 61 -8.79 6.72 6.19
C ALA A 61 -8.19 7.43 4.97
N GLU A 62 -8.67 8.64 4.63
CA GLU A 62 -8.19 9.39 3.47
C GLU A 62 -6.69 9.69 3.50
N ARG A 63 -6.09 9.80 4.68
CA ARG A 63 -4.64 10.04 4.84
C ARG A 63 -3.75 8.90 4.35
N PHE A 64 -4.32 7.69 4.23
CA PHE A 64 -3.63 6.48 3.79
C PHE A 64 -4.10 6.00 2.42
N LEU A 65 -5.09 6.66 1.81
CA LEU A 65 -5.45 6.40 0.42
C LEU A 65 -4.37 6.97 -0.50
N PRO A 66 -4.09 6.33 -1.64
CA PRO A 66 -3.10 6.82 -2.58
C PRO A 66 -3.49 8.19 -3.14
N ALA A 67 -2.48 9.01 -3.46
CA ALA A 67 -2.68 10.22 -4.24
C ALA A 67 -2.73 9.87 -5.73
N VAL A 68 -3.54 10.58 -6.52
CA VAL A 68 -3.64 10.34 -7.97
C VAL A 68 -2.29 10.55 -8.64
N GLU A 69 -1.59 11.59 -8.23
CA GLU A 69 -0.25 11.96 -8.73
C GLU A 69 0.78 10.87 -8.48
N PHE A 70 0.65 10.13 -7.37
CA PHE A 70 1.51 8.98 -7.08
C PHE A 70 1.22 7.82 -8.04
N ILE A 71 -0.07 7.51 -8.26
CA ILE A 71 -0.49 6.46 -9.20
C ILE A 71 0.01 6.81 -10.61
N ASP A 72 -0.21 8.05 -11.06
CA ASP A 72 0.25 8.55 -12.35
C ASP A 72 1.78 8.46 -12.50
N ALA A 73 2.55 8.82 -11.46
CA ALA A 73 4.00 8.72 -11.48
C ALA A 73 4.48 7.26 -11.62
N THR A 74 3.87 6.33 -10.90
CA THR A 74 4.20 4.90 -11.02
C THR A 74 3.78 4.32 -12.38
N ASN A 75 2.69 4.83 -12.96
CA ASN A 75 2.23 4.44 -14.29
C ASN A 75 3.03 5.03 -15.44
N ALA A 76 3.63 6.21 -15.23
CA ALA A 76 4.52 6.84 -16.19
C ALA A 76 5.87 6.11 -16.34
N LEU A 77 6.19 5.17 -15.44
CA LEU A 77 7.37 4.31 -15.60
C LEU A 77 7.29 3.53 -16.92
N THR A 78 8.36 3.62 -17.71
CA THR A 78 8.48 2.91 -18.97
C THR A 78 8.49 1.39 -18.74
N VAL A 79 8.15 0.64 -19.80
CA VAL A 79 8.20 -0.83 -19.78
C VAL A 79 9.58 -1.35 -19.36
N VAL A 80 10.67 -0.68 -19.78
CA VAL A 80 12.04 -1.06 -19.40
C VAL A 80 12.30 -0.82 -17.92
N GLN A 81 11.83 0.30 -17.36
CA GLN A 81 11.97 0.58 -15.92
C GLN A 81 11.15 -0.41 -15.08
N LYS A 82 9.91 -0.71 -15.48
CA LYS A 82 9.07 -1.71 -14.82
C LYS A 82 9.69 -3.12 -14.92
N GLY A 83 10.30 -3.45 -16.06
CA GLY A 83 11.04 -4.70 -16.25
C GLY A 83 12.22 -4.82 -15.27
N HIS A 84 13.04 -3.77 -15.17
CA HIS A 84 14.16 -3.73 -14.23
C HIS A 84 13.70 -3.84 -12.76
N ILE A 85 12.64 -3.14 -12.40
CA ILE A 85 12.02 -3.25 -11.07
C ILE A 85 11.56 -4.69 -10.80
N GLY A 86 10.94 -5.35 -11.77
CA GLY A 86 10.54 -6.76 -11.67
C GLY A 86 11.72 -7.69 -11.42
N GLU A 87 12.86 -7.48 -12.09
CA GLU A 87 14.10 -8.22 -11.85
C GLU A 87 14.62 -8.01 -10.42
N LEU A 88 14.59 -6.78 -9.91
CA LEU A 88 14.97 -6.46 -8.53
C LEU A 88 14.04 -7.15 -7.51
N SER A 89 12.73 -7.16 -7.75
CA SER A 89 11.74 -7.86 -6.93
C SER A 89 12.02 -9.36 -6.87
N ILE A 90 12.25 -10.02 -8.01
CA ILE A 90 12.56 -11.44 -8.09
C ILE A 90 13.88 -11.76 -7.38
N ALA A 91 14.88 -10.88 -7.50
CA ALA A 91 16.19 -11.03 -6.88
C ALA A 91 16.21 -10.68 -5.38
N GLY A 92 15.08 -10.25 -4.79
CA GLY A 92 15.00 -9.87 -3.38
C GLY A 92 15.80 -8.61 -3.02
N ARG A 93 16.00 -7.70 -3.98
CA ARG A 93 16.76 -6.45 -3.82
C ARG A 93 15.91 -5.35 -3.16
N GLN A 94 15.49 -5.60 -1.92
CA GLN A 94 14.53 -4.74 -1.22
C GLN A 94 15.05 -3.31 -1.00
N LEU A 95 16.36 -3.14 -0.73
CA LEU A 95 16.95 -1.82 -0.51
C LEU A 95 16.84 -0.95 -1.77
N GLU A 96 17.15 -1.52 -2.93
CA GLU A 96 17.07 -0.84 -4.22
C GLU A 96 15.62 -0.51 -4.59
N LEU A 97 14.68 -1.42 -4.34
CA LEU A 97 13.24 -1.17 -4.53
C LEU A 97 12.74 -0.02 -3.64
N ASP A 98 13.17 0.00 -2.38
CA ASP A 98 12.83 1.07 -1.44
C ASP A 98 13.43 2.41 -1.88
N GLN A 99 14.65 2.43 -2.41
CA GLN A 99 15.28 3.64 -2.95
C GLN A 99 14.58 4.17 -4.19
N ILE A 100 14.17 3.29 -5.11
CA ILE A 100 13.39 3.69 -6.30
C ILE A 100 12.06 4.30 -5.86
N MET A 101 11.34 3.65 -4.94
CA MET A 101 10.08 4.15 -4.43
C MET A 101 10.25 5.51 -3.73
N ALA A 102 11.28 5.64 -2.89
CA ALA A 102 11.60 6.90 -2.24
C ALA A 102 11.92 8.01 -3.26
N GLY A 103 12.65 7.68 -4.33
CA GLY A 103 12.93 8.61 -5.43
C GLY A 103 11.67 9.09 -6.15
N ILE A 104 10.71 8.18 -6.41
CA ILE A 104 9.40 8.54 -6.97
C ILE A 104 8.66 9.47 -6.02
N ILE A 105 8.54 9.11 -4.74
CA ILE A 105 7.85 9.93 -3.75
C ILE A 105 8.47 11.33 -3.69
N LEU A 106 9.79 11.43 -3.54
CA LEU A 106 10.51 12.71 -3.44
C LEU A 106 10.39 13.60 -4.68
N SER A 107 10.01 13.03 -5.83
CA SER A 107 9.77 13.80 -7.05
C SER A 107 8.39 14.48 -7.10
N LEU A 108 7.49 14.13 -6.18
CA LEU A 108 6.13 14.67 -6.09
C LEU A 108 6.08 15.97 -5.28
N PRO A 109 5.01 16.79 -5.40
CA PRO A 109 4.78 17.94 -4.53
C PRO A 109 4.76 17.56 -3.04
N GLU A 110 5.22 18.45 -2.15
CA GLU A 110 5.42 18.17 -0.73
C GLU A 110 4.15 17.64 -0.04
N GLU A 111 2.98 18.22 -0.37
CA GLU A 111 1.68 17.77 0.12
C GLU A 111 1.30 16.35 -0.32
N VAL A 112 1.81 15.90 -1.48
CA VAL A 112 1.60 14.56 -2.03
C VAL A 112 2.62 13.57 -1.45
N GLN A 113 3.83 14.02 -1.11
CA GLN A 113 4.89 13.17 -0.56
C GLN A 113 4.44 12.46 0.72
N VAL A 114 3.85 13.22 1.65
CA VAL A 114 3.37 12.68 2.93
C VAL A 114 2.28 11.63 2.71
N LYS A 115 1.30 11.95 1.85
CA LYS A 115 0.19 11.03 1.54
C LYS A 115 0.69 9.74 0.86
N SER A 116 1.64 9.87 -0.07
CA SER A 116 2.25 8.74 -0.77
C SER A 116 3.07 7.85 0.18
N SER A 117 3.78 8.47 1.12
CA SER A 117 4.54 7.75 2.16
C SER A 117 3.61 6.95 3.08
N ASN A 118 2.51 7.57 3.53
CA ASN A 118 1.49 6.88 4.34
C ASN A 118 0.87 5.70 3.58
N PHE A 119 0.52 5.90 2.31
CA PHE A 119 -0.01 4.84 1.47
C PHE A 119 0.98 3.67 1.37
N MET A 120 2.26 3.94 1.11
CA MET A 120 3.28 2.89 1.03
C MET A 120 3.52 2.19 2.37
N GLU A 121 3.39 2.89 3.50
CA GLU A 121 3.44 2.28 4.83
C GLU A 121 2.27 1.32 5.04
N LEU A 122 1.05 1.73 4.66
CA LEU A 122 -0.13 0.84 4.66
C LEU A 122 0.14 -0.39 3.81
N MET A 123 0.60 -0.23 2.57
CA MET A 123 0.87 -1.35 1.67
C MET A 123 1.88 -2.35 2.28
N LYS A 124 2.99 -1.86 2.85
CA LYS A 124 3.98 -2.71 3.54
C LYS A 124 3.36 -3.48 4.71
N THR A 125 2.49 -2.83 5.49
CA THR A 125 1.74 -3.50 6.55
C THR A 125 0.81 -4.59 5.99
N LEU A 126 0.10 -4.34 4.89
CA LEU A 126 -0.79 -5.34 4.27
C LEU A 126 0.00 -6.56 3.78
N VAL A 127 1.17 -6.36 3.17
CA VAL A 127 2.07 -7.45 2.76
C VAL A 127 2.55 -8.27 3.96
N CYS A 128 2.97 -7.61 5.03
CA CYS A 128 3.39 -8.31 6.26
C CYS A 128 2.23 -9.14 6.83
N LEU A 129 1.03 -8.56 6.93
CA LEU A 129 -0.14 -9.27 7.43
C LEU A 129 -0.47 -10.49 6.55
N HIS A 130 -0.43 -10.34 5.22
CA HIS A 130 -0.64 -11.44 4.29
C HIS A 130 0.33 -12.60 4.56
N SER A 131 1.63 -12.30 4.70
CA SER A 131 2.64 -13.31 5.00
C SER A 131 2.40 -14.01 6.34
N THR A 132 2.02 -13.28 7.39
CA THR A 132 1.75 -13.89 8.71
C THR A 132 0.50 -14.78 8.73
N LEU A 133 -0.50 -14.49 7.89
CA LEU A 133 -1.72 -15.29 7.78
C LEU A 133 -1.52 -16.59 6.99
N GLN A 134 -0.42 -16.70 6.24
CA GLN A 134 -0.08 -17.89 5.45
C GLN A 134 0.83 -18.88 6.19
N GLU A 135 1.34 -18.57 7.39
CA GLU A 135 2.08 -19.55 8.18
C GLU A 135 1.12 -20.69 8.61
N PRO A 136 1.44 -21.96 8.29
CA PRO A 136 0.63 -23.09 8.76
C PRO A 136 0.68 -23.15 10.29
N PRO A 137 -0.39 -23.64 10.97
CA PRO A 137 -0.32 -23.87 12.40
C PRO A 137 0.84 -24.84 12.66
N TYR A 138 1.79 -24.41 13.48
CA TYR A 138 2.84 -25.29 13.99
C TYR A 138 2.16 -26.51 14.65
N TYR A 139 2.27 -27.67 14.00
CA TYR A 139 1.85 -28.97 14.55
C TYR A 139 2.91 -29.52 15.50
#